data_AF-A0A1B2EX38-F1
#
_entry.id   AF-A0A1B2EX38-F1
#
_cell.length_a   1.000
_cell.length_b   1.000
_cell.length_c   1.000
_cell.angle_alpha   90.00
_cell.angle_beta   90.00
_cell.angle_gamma   90.00
#
_symmetry.space_group_name_H-M   'P 1'
#
loop_
_entity.id
_entity.type
_entity.pdbx_description
1 polymer ?
#
loop_
_entity_poly.entity_id
_entity_poly.type
_entity_poly.pdbx_seq_one_letter_code
_entity_poly.pdbx_strand_id
1 'polypeptide(L)'
;MHLQRIVLPSGHVTWTAYDGDAIVTEIRGIADRLHRLRSTIYREIKRNWVHDEEPLYRDYFHVAADMQAHAGRQRLGKLSRKPVLVTYVVDRLKAGWSPEQIAGRLRTSRAPERLSHETIYRFVYSSQGQKLGLYQDMPMARRRRRARYQCKPRGLAIRRAPPSSSVHRRSQLALAAGNGMAI
;
A
#
# COMPACT_ATOMS: atom_id res chain seq x y z
N MET A 1 12.44 -2.78 26.43
CA MET A 1 12.86 -4.13 26.88
C MET A 1 14.17 -4.47 26.19
N HIS A 2 15.27 -4.30 26.91
CA HIS A 2 16.64 -4.51 26.45
C HIS A 2 17.12 -5.89 26.94
N LEU A 3 17.39 -6.86 26.07
CA LEU A 3 17.73 -8.24 26.48
C LEU A 3 19.23 -8.51 26.29
N GLN A 4 20.00 -8.64 27.38
CA GLN A 4 21.44 -8.93 27.35
C GLN A 4 21.76 -10.40 27.65
N ARG A 5 22.84 -10.88 27.02
CA ARG A 5 23.42 -12.21 27.26
C ARG A 5 24.50 -12.13 28.33
N ILE A 6 24.28 -12.77 29.48
CA ILE A 6 25.27 -12.84 30.56
C ILE A 6 25.71 -14.30 30.74
N VAL A 7 27.02 -14.52 30.87
CA VAL A 7 27.60 -15.82 31.24
C VAL A 7 27.92 -15.77 32.72
N LEU A 8 27.23 -16.58 33.53
CA LEU A 8 27.47 -16.65 34.97
C LEU A 8 28.78 -17.40 35.27
N PRO A 9 29.40 -17.18 36.46
CA PRO A 9 30.60 -17.92 36.89
C PRO A 9 30.45 -19.45 36.88
N SER A 10 29.20 -19.93 36.98
CA SER A 10 28.84 -21.35 36.86
C SER A 10 28.84 -21.88 35.42
N GLY A 11 29.16 -21.05 34.42
CA GLY A 11 29.13 -21.40 32.99
C GLY A 11 27.73 -21.36 32.36
N HIS A 12 26.68 -21.13 33.15
CA HIS A 12 25.32 -21.02 32.63
C HIS A 12 25.08 -19.67 31.94
N VAL A 13 24.51 -19.71 30.73
CA VAL A 13 24.11 -18.53 29.98
C VAL A 13 22.69 -18.12 30.38
N THR A 14 22.54 -16.92 30.93
CA THR A 14 21.23 -16.33 31.24
C THR A 14 20.96 -15.13 30.34
N TRP A 15 19.68 -14.86 30.11
CA TRP A 15 19.21 -13.70 29.34
C TRP A 15 18.48 -12.77 30.30
N THR A 16 18.92 -11.52 30.40
CA THR A 16 18.35 -10.51 31.31
C THR A 16 17.67 -9.40 30.52
N ALA A 17 16.39 -9.15 30.78
CA ALA A 17 15.66 -8.00 30.25
C ALA A 17 15.80 -6.80 31.22
N TYR A 18 16.30 -5.66 30.75
CA TYR A 18 16.35 -4.40 31.50
C TYR A 18 15.17 -3.48 31.13
N ASP A 19 14.55 -2.93 32.16
CA ASP A 19 13.61 -1.79 32.11
C ASP A 19 13.88 -0.89 33.34
N GLY A 20 14.43 0.31 33.12
CA GLY A 20 14.60 1.33 34.15
C GLY A 20 15.66 1.03 35.22
N ASP A 21 15.37 0.15 36.18
CA ASP A 21 16.21 -0.06 37.39
C ASP A 21 16.09 -1.47 38.02
N ALA A 22 15.42 -2.43 37.36
CA ALA A 22 15.28 -3.79 37.88
C ALA A 22 15.75 -4.84 36.86
N ILE A 23 16.78 -5.61 37.23
CA ILE A 23 17.09 -6.87 36.56
C ILE A 23 16.00 -7.88 36.97
N VAL A 24 15.77 -8.89 36.13
CA VAL A 24 15.05 -10.14 36.43
C VAL A 24 13.59 -10.17 35.97
N THR A 25 13.38 -10.22 34.65
CA THR A 25 12.44 -11.23 34.16
C THR A 25 13.25 -12.31 33.45
N GLU A 26 13.42 -13.45 34.11
CA GLU A 26 13.88 -14.66 33.44
C GLU A 26 12.98 -14.94 32.23
N ILE A 27 13.50 -15.65 31.23
CA ILE A 27 12.70 -16.12 30.07
C ILE A 27 11.41 -16.81 30.50
N ARG A 28 11.40 -17.43 31.69
CA ARG A 28 10.21 -18.00 32.32
C ARG A 28 9.13 -16.94 32.58
N GLY A 29 9.45 -15.82 33.22
CA GLY A 29 8.49 -14.75 33.48
C GLY A 29 7.95 -14.11 32.20
N ILE A 30 8.78 -14.00 31.16
CA ILE A 30 8.35 -13.53 29.83
C ILE A 30 7.37 -14.53 29.19
N ALA A 31 7.70 -15.82 29.25
CA ALA A 31 6.88 -16.91 28.71
C ALA A 31 5.51 -16.97 29.39
N ASP A 32 5.48 -16.84 30.72
CA ASP A 32 4.25 -16.85 31.52
C ASP A 32 3.37 -15.63 31.19
N ARG A 33 3.96 -14.42 31.10
CA ARG A 33 3.23 -13.20 30.73
C ARG A 33 2.67 -13.20 29.31
N LEU A 34 3.39 -13.82 28.37
CA LEU A 34 2.96 -13.93 26.97
C LEU A 34 2.09 -15.18 26.69
N HIS A 35 1.87 -16.03 27.70
CA HIS A 35 1.21 -17.33 27.56
C HIS A 35 1.83 -18.19 26.43
N ARG A 36 3.16 -18.25 26.39
CA ARG A 36 3.93 -19.04 25.40
C ARG A 36 4.87 -20.00 26.10
N LEU A 37 5.31 -21.04 25.37
CA LEU A 37 6.32 -21.97 25.88
C LEU A 37 7.68 -21.29 25.95
N ARG A 38 8.45 -21.61 27.00
CA ARG A 38 9.84 -21.12 27.17
C ARG A 38 10.70 -21.42 25.95
N SER A 39 10.58 -22.63 25.38
CA SER A 39 11.31 -23.05 24.18
C SER A 39 11.00 -22.18 22.95
N THR A 40 9.78 -21.63 22.84
CA THR A 40 9.41 -20.69 21.78
C THR A 40 10.15 -19.37 21.94
N ILE A 41 10.21 -18.83 23.16
CA ILE A 41 10.94 -17.60 23.46
C ILE A 41 12.44 -17.77 23.19
N TYR A 42 13.04 -18.89 23.63
CA TYR A 42 14.44 -19.20 23.33
C TYR A 42 14.73 -19.26 21.83
N ARG A 43 13.86 -19.92 21.06
CA ARG A 43 14.01 -20.02 19.60
C ARG A 43 13.91 -18.65 18.93
N GLU A 44 13.02 -17.79 19.41
CA GLU A 44 12.83 -16.45 18.87
C GLU A 44 14.04 -15.54 19.15
N ILE A 45 14.52 -15.53 20.40
CA ILE A 45 15.73 -14.80 20.79
C ILE A 45 16.92 -15.29 19.96
N LYS A 46 17.11 -16.62 19.86
CA LYS A 46 18.22 -17.20 19.08
C LYS A 46 18.14 -16.84 17.59
N ARG A 47 16.94 -16.80 17.02
CA ARG A 47 16.74 -16.50 15.59
C ARG A 47 17.04 -15.04 15.27
N ASN A 48 16.61 -14.12 16.14
CA ASN A 48 16.68 -12.67 15.89
C ASN A 48 17.81 -12.00 16.70
N TRP A 49 18.80 -12.76 17.15
CA TRP A 49 19.94 -12.23 17.90
C TRP A 49 20.91 -11.51 16.96
N VAL A 50 21.12 -10.21 17.21
CA VAL A 50 22.09 -9.42 16.44
C VAL A 50 23.48 -9.62 17.03
N HIS A 51 24.42 -10.02 16.17
CA HIS A 51 25.82 -10.19 16.53
C HIS A 51 26.59 -8.99 15.99
N ASP A 52 26.83 -8.00 16.84
CA ASP A 52 27.68 -6.87 16.53
C ASP A 52 29.02 -6.95 17.30
N GLU A 53 30.04 -6.28 16.77
CA GLU A 53 31.36 -6.15 17.41
C GLU A 53 31.30 -5.18 18.59
N GLU A 54 30.50 -4.11 18.46
CA GLU A 54 30.24 -3.18 19.56
C GLU A 54 29.24 -3.77 20.57
N PRO A 55 29.62 -3.89 21.86
CA PRO A 55 28.75 -4.49 22.88
C PRO A 55 27.39 -3.79 23.07
N LEU A 56 27.30 -2.50 22.74
CA LEU A 56 26.08 -1.70 22.83
C LEU A 56 25.01 -2.07 21.78
N TYR A 57 25.42 -2.71 20.69
CA TYR A 57 24.55 -3.11 19.57
C TYR A 57 24.34 -4.62 19.48
N ARG A 58 24.82 -5.38 20.46
CA ARG A 58 24.69 -6.84 20.53
C ARG A 58 23.53 -7.25 21.43
N ASP A 59 22.30 -7.19 20.93
CA ASP A 59 21.11 -7.56 21.70
C ASP A 59 19.93 -8.02 20.80
N TYR A 60 18.79 -8.31 21.41
CA TYR A 60 17.52 -8.51 20.70
C TYR A 60 16.86 -7.16 20.37
N PHE A 61 16.69 -6.87 19.09
CA PHE A 61 15.98 -5.69 18.60
C PHE A 61 14.66 -6.09 17.96
N HIS A 62 13.54 -5.80 18.65
CA HIS A 62 12.19 -6.11 18.17
C HIS A 62 11.88 -5.48 16.80
N VAL A 63 12.34 -4.25 16.55
CA VAL A 63 12.16 -3.58 15.25
C VAL A 63 12.90 -4.33 14.13
N ALA A 64 14.14 -4.76 14.36
CA ALA A 64 14.92 -5.50 13.38
C ALA A 64 14.30 -6.89 13.11
N ALA A 65 13.86 -7.58 14.15
CA ALA A 65 13.15 -8.86 14.04
C ALA A 65 11.89 -8.74 13.18
N ASP A 66 11.07 -7.72 13.44
CA ASP A 66 9.84 -7.48 12.68
C ASP A 66 10.14 -7.12 11.22
N MET A 67 11.13 -6.25 10.97
CA MET A 67 11.59 -5.92 9.61
C MET A 67 12.05 -7.15 8.84
N GLN A 68 12.84 -8.04 9.47
CA GLN A 68 13.29 -9.28 8.86
C GLN A 68 12.12 -10.22 8.55
N ALA A 69 11.17 -10.37 9.47
CA ALA A 69 9.97 -11.18 9.26
C ALA A 69 9.12 -10.62 8.09
N HIS A 70 8.93 -9.31 8.04
CA HIS A 70 8.23 -8.63 6.94
C HIS A 70 8.96 -8.80 5.60
N ALA A 71 10.27 -8.63 5.56
CA ALA A 71 11.07 -8.84 4.36
C ALA A 71 10.96 -10.29 3.85
N GLY A 72 11.02 -11.27 4.75
CA GLY A 72 10.81 -12.68 4.41
C GLY A 72 9.44 -12.94 3.79
N ARG A 73 8.36 -12.43 4.40
CA ARG A 73 6.99 -12.56 3.84
C ARG A 73 6.85 -11.92 2.46
N GLN A 74 7.49 -10.77 2.23
CA GLN A 74 7.48 -10.10 0.92
C GLN A 74 8.20 -10.92 -0.16
N ARG A 75 9.38 -11.50 0.14
CA ARG A 75 10.12 -12.38 -0.80
C ARG A 75 9.31 -13.61 -1.23
N LEU A 76 8.44 -14.11 -0.35
CA LEU A 76 7.56 -15.25 -0.64
C LEU A 76 6.29 -14.85 -1.42
N GLY A 77 6.09 -13.56 -1.69
CA GLY A 77 4.95 -13.05 -2.45
C GLY A 77 4.88 -13.62 -3.87
N LYS A 78 3.66 -13.91 -4.34
CA LYS A 78 3.42 -14.47 -5.68
C LYS A 78 4.03 -13.62 -6.80
N LEU A 79 3.96 -12.30 -6.67
CA LEU A 79 4.51 -11.35 -7.63
C LEU A 79 6.03 -11.35 -7.64
N SER A 80 6.70 -11.49 -6.49
CA SER A 80 8.17 -11.62 -6.46
C SER A 80 8.69 -12.91 -7.11
N ARG A 81 7.90 -13.99 -7.10
CA ARG A 81 8.28 -15.28 -7.68
C ARG A 81 8.04 -15.39 -9.19
N LYS A 82 7.11 -14.61 -9.74
CA LYS A 82 6.62 -14.76 -11.13
C LYS A 82 6.81 -13.46 -11.91
N PRO A 83 7.97 -13.26 -12.56
CA PRO A 83 8.27 -12.01 -13.26
C PRO A 83 7.28 -11.71 -14.40
N VAL A 84 6.82 -12.74 -15.12
CA VAL A 84 5.81 -12.62 -16.19
C VAL A 84 4.48 -12.04 -15.66
N LEU A 85 4.13 -12.37 -14.42
CA LEU A 85 2.91 -11.85 -13.81
C LEU A 85 3.08 -10.38 -13.37
N VAL A 86 4.30 -10.01 -12.98
CA VAL A 86 4.64 -8.61 -12.63
C VAL A 86 4.55 -7.73 -13.86
N THR A 87 5.13 -8.13 -14.99
CA THR A 87 5.06 -7.34 -16.23
C THR A 87 3.61 -7.10 -16.65
N TYR A 88 2.78 -8.15 -16.64
CA TYR A 88 1.34 -8.02 -16.92
C TYR A 88 0.64 -7.01 -16.00
N VAL A 89 0.88 -7.08 -14.68
CA VAL A 89 0.27 -6.17 -13.71
C VAL A 89 0.75 -4.74 -13.94
N VAL A 90 2.05 -4.53 -14.16
CA VAL A 90 2.64 -3.21 -14.43
C VAL A 90 2.08 -2.60 -15.71
N ASP A 91 2.00 -3.37 -16.80
CA ASP A 91 1.49 -2.89 -18.09
C ASP A 91 0.01 -2.47 -17.98
N ARG A 92 -0.79 -3.22 -17.23
CA ARG A 92 -2.20 -2.89 -17.01
C ARG A 92 -2.39 -1.70 -16.09
N LEU A 93 -1.57 -1.57 -15.04
CA LEU A 93 -1.59 -0.39 -14.17
C LEU A 93 -1.24 0.86 -14.98
N LYS A 94 -0.18 0.83 -15.80
CA LYS A 94 0.20 1.94 -16.70
C LYS A 94 -0.87 2.27 -17.74
N ALA A 95 -1.68 1.29 -18.15
CA ALA A 95 -2.84 1.52 -19.00
C ALA A 95 -4.05 2.13 -18.26
N GLY A 96 -3.91 2.49 -16.97
CA GLY A 96 -4.94 3.12 -16.15
C GLY A 96 -5.97 2.16 -15.54
N TRP A 97 -5.68 0.85 -15.52
CA TRP A 97 -6.60 -0.13 -14.97
C TRP A 97 -6.57 -0.12 -13.44
N SER A 98 -7.74 -0.28 -12.80
CA SER A 98 -7.82 -0.50 -11.35
C SER A 98 -7.34 -1.90 -10.95
N PRO A 99 -6.73 -2.06 -9.76
CA PRO A 99 -6.33 -3.37 -9.22
C PRO A 99 -7.46 -4.40 -9.23
N GLU A 100 -8.70 -3.99 -8.98
CA GLU A 100 -9.90 -4.82 -9.04
C GLU A 100 -10.19 -5.32 -10.46
N GLN A 101 -10.06 -4.45 -11.47
CA GLN A 101 -10.23 -4.83 -12.87
C GLN A 101 -9.16 -5.83 -13.31
N ILE A 102 -7.91 -5.64 -12.88
CA ILE A 102 -6.80 -6.55 -13.20
C ILE A 102 -7.07 -7.94 -12.58
N ALA A 103 -7.40 -7.97 -11.28
CA ALA A 103 -7.73 -9.22 -10.60
C ALA A 103 -8.98 -9.91 -11.20
N GLY A 104 -9.99 -9.13 -11.58
CA GLY A 104 -11.18 -9.63 -12.26
C GLY A 104 -10.86 -10.24 -13.62
N ARG A 105 -10.07 -9.56 -14.46
CA ARG A 105 -9.67 -10.10 -15.77
C ARG A 105 -8.87 -11.38 -15.67
N LEU A 106 -7.93 -11.47 -14.73
CA LEU A 106 -7.16 -12.69 -14.49
C LEU A 106 -8.06 -13.88 -14.12
N ARG A 107 -9.16 -13.64 -13.42
CA ARG A 107 -10.16 -14.68 -13.12
C ARG A 107 -10.95 -15.09 -14.37
N THR A 108 -11.37 -14.13 -15.20
CA THR A 108 -12.17 -14.40 -16.40
C THR A 108 -11.34 -15.05 -17.52
N SER A 109 -10.07 -14.68 -17.69
CA SER A 109 -9.21 -15.19 -18.75
C SER A 109 -8.74 -16.64 -18.55
N ARG A 110 -9.21 -17.31 -17.49
CA ARG A 110 -8.77 -18.66 -17.06
C ARG A 110 -7.24 -18.80 -17.01
N ALA A 111 -6.53 -17.71 -16.71
CA ALA A 111 -5.10 -17.78 -16.50
C ALA A 111 -4.81 -18.75 -15.33
N PRO A 112 -3.72 -19.53 -15.40
CA PRO A 112 -3.35 -20.43 -14.31
C PRO A 112 -3.07 -19.67 -13.01
N GLU A 113 -2.67 -18.41 -13.12
CA GLU A 113 -2.35 -17.54 -12.01
C GLU A 113 -3.53 -16.69 -11.54
N ARG A 114 -3.80 -16.76 -10.24
CA ARG A 114 -4.82 -15.94 -9.58
C ARG A 114 -4.20 -14.97 -8.59
N LEU A 115 -4.58 -13.70 -8.71
CA LEU A 115 -4.24 -12.63 -7.78
C LEU A 115 -5.50 -12.02 -7.15
N SER A 116 -5.40 -11.62 -5.89
CA SER A 116 -6.36 -10.70 -5.28
C SER A 116 -5.94 -9.26 -5.56
N HIS A 117 -6.90 -8.33 -5.59
CA HIS A 117 -6.62 -6.89 -5.69
C HIS A 117 -5.71 -6.43 -4.53
N GLU A 118 -5.88 -6.98 -3.33
CA GLU A 118 -5.00 -6.73 -2.18
C GLU A 118 -3.53 -7.08 -2.45
N THR A 119 -3.26 -8.14 -3.21
CA THR A 119 -1.89 -8.51 -3.58
C THR A 119 -1.27 -7.48 -4.52
N ILE A 120 -2.08 -6.91 -5.42
CA ILE A 120 -1.66 -5.85 -6.34
C ILE A 120 -1.43 -4.55 -5.55
N TYR A 121 -2.31 -4.18 -4.61
CA TYR A 121 -2.11 -3.03 -3.73
C TYR A 121 -0.82 -3.12 -2.94
N ARG A 122 -0.59 -4.26 -2.26
CA ARG A 122 0.65 -4.50 -1.52
C ARG A 122 1.89 -4.41 -2.41
N PHE A 123 1.79 -4.84 -3.67
CA PHE A 123 2.88 -4.69 -4.63
C PHE A 123 3.12 -3.24 -5.03
N VAL A 124 2.07 -2.45 -5.29
CA VAL A 124 2.22 -1.04 -5.63
C VAL A 124 2.85 -0.24 -4.49
N TYR A 125 2.49 -0.54 -3.23
CA TYR A 125 3.10 0.10 -2.07
C TYR A 125 4.44 -0.49 -1.64
N SER A 126 4.87 -1.60 -2.22
CA SER A 126 6.19 -2.19 -1.94
C SER A 126 7.31 -1.30 -2.48
N SER A 127 8.54 -1.51 -2.02
CA SER A 127 9.72 -0.79 -2.51
C SER A 127 9.90 -0.93 -4.03
N GLN A 128 9.53 -2.08 -4.61
CA GLN A 128 9.58 -2.29 -6.07
C GLN A 128 8.51 -1.47 -6.80
N GLY A 129 7.28 -1.46 -6.29
CA GLY A 129 6.20 -0.66 -6.89
C GLY A 129 6.44 0.85 -6.79
N GLN A 130 7.04 1.30 -5.69
CA GLN A 130 7.45 2.69 -5.50
C GLN A 130 8.55 3.10 -6.49
N LYS A 131 9.58 2.26 -6.69
CA LYS A 131 10.64 2.51 -7.69
C LYS A 131 10.10 2.62 -9.12
N LEU A 132 9.05 1.86 -9.43
CA LEU A 132 8.38 1.88 -10.74
C LEU A 132 7.37 3.04 -10.87
N GLY A 133 7.12 3.81 -9.82
CA GLY A 133 6.17 4.93 -9.85
C GLY A 133 4.70 4.53 -9.97
N LEU A 134 4.35 3.26 -9.75
CA LEU A 134 3.02 2.69 -10.05
C LEU A 134 1.86 3.36 -9.29
N TYR A 135 2.16 4.05 -8.20
CA TYR A 135 1.17 4.82 -7.45
C TYR A 135 0.57 5.97 -8.30
N GLN A 136 1.34 6.53 -9.23
CA GLN A 136 0.89 7.61 -10.11
C GLN A 136 -0.12 7.12 -11.16
N ASP A 137 0.04 5.86 -11.57
CA ASP A 137 -0.80 5.22 -12.60
C ASP A 137 -2.15 4.73 -12.05
N MET A 138 -2.36 4.80 -10.72
CA MET A 138 -3.62 4.39 -10.12
C MET A 138 -4.76 5.37 -10.46
N PRO A 139 -5.93 4.86 -10.92
CA PRO A 139 -7.09 5.71 -11.24
C PRO A 139 -7.63 6.48 -10.04
N MET A 140 -7.28 6.08 -8.82
CA MET A 140 -7.53 6.81 -7.58
C MET A 140 -6.22 7.37 -6.99
N ALA A 141 -5.50 8.22 -7.72
CA ALA A 141 -4.70 9.24 -7.05
C ALA A 141 -5.66 10.05 -6.17
N ARG A 142 -5.66 9.75 -4.85
CA ARG A 142 -6.61 10.20 -3.83
C ARG A 142 -7.28 11.50 -4.25
N ARG A 143 -8.52 11.42 -4.76
CA ARG A 143 -9.29 12.62 -5.16
C ARG A 143 -9.24 13.56 -3.98
N ARG A 144 -8.54 14.70 -4.11
CA ARG A 144 -8.46 15.72 -3.06
C ARG A 144 -9.89 16.15 -2.80
N ARG A 145 -10.54 15.54 -1.79
CA ARG A 145 -11.85 15.98 -1.35
C ARG A 145 -11.63 17.41 -0.90
N ARG A 146 -12.33 18.35 -1.53
CA ARG A 146 -12.37 19.72 -1.01
C ARG A 146 -12.83 19.64 0.43
N ALA A 147 -12.21 20.42 1.32
CA ALA A 147 -12.70 20.55 2.68
C ALA A 147 -14.19 20.88 2.61
N ARG A 148 -15.01 20.20 3.42
CA ARG A 148 -16.43 20.56 3.59
C ARG A 148 -16.46 22.07 3.88
N TYR A 149 -17.31 22.80 3.15
CA TYR A 149 -17.48 24.27 3.21
C TYR A 149 -16.52 25.15 2.41
N GLN A 150 -15.60 24.62 1.59
CA GLN A 150 -14.96 25.49 0.58
C GLN A 150 -15.90 25.77 -0.60
N CYS A 151 -16.66 26.86 -0.48
CA CYS A 151 -17.38 27.49 -1.58
C CYS A 151 -16.40 27.84 -2.71
N LYS A 152 -16.77 27.54 -3.96
CA LYS A 152 -16.09 28.15 -5.11
C LYS A 152 -16.27 29.67 -4.98
N PRO A 153 -15.23 30.49 -5.22
CA PRO A 153 -15.45 31.93 -5.35
C PRO A 153 -16.51 32.14 -6.43
N ARG A 154 -17.62 32.79 -6.06
CA ARG A 154 -18.68 33.19 -7.00
C ARG A 154 -18.14 34.37 -7.78
N GLY A 155 -17.36 34.09 -8.82
CA GLY A 155 -16.56 35.15 -9.44
C GLY A 155 -16.00 34.79 -10.80
N LEU A 156 -16.80 34.20 -11.68
CA LEU A 156 -16.70 34.46 -13.11
C LEU A 156 -18.13 34.54 -13.62
N ALA A 157 -18.62 35.77 -13.78
CA ALA A 157 -19.85 36.03 -14.50
C ALA A 157 -19.64 35.51 -15.92
N ILE A 158 -20.17 34.31 -16.22
CA ILE A 158 -20.43 33.93 -17.59
C ILE A 158 -21.41 34.99 -18.08
N ARG A 159 -20.95 35.94 -18.91
CA ARG A 159 -21.84 36.83 -19.64
C ARG A 159 -22.82 35.92 -20.36
N ARG A 160 -24.08 35.91 -19.91
CA ARG A 160 -25.14 35.13 -20.57
C ARG A 160 -25.08 35.49 -22.04
N ALA A 161 -24.77 34.52 -22.90
CA ALA A 161 -24.92 34.70 -24.33
C ALA A 161 -26.36 35.18 -24.59
N PRO A 162 -26.57 36.14 -25.50
CA PRO A 162 -27.92 36.59 -25.81
C PRO A 162 -28.75 35.37 -26.21
N PRO A 163 -30.04 35.31 -25.82
CA PRO A 163 -30.86 34.14 -26.10
C PRO A 163 -30.86 33.90 -27.60
N SER A 164 -30.28 32.76 -28.02
CA SER A 164 -30.39 32.25 -29.37
C SER A 164 -31.88 32.19 -29.70
N SER A 165 -32.27 32.85 -30.79
CA SER A 165 -33.64 32.88 -31.28
C SER A 165 -34.27 31.48 -31.22
N SER A 166 -35.46 31.41 -30.61
CA SER A 166 -36.19 30.16 -30.43
C SER A 166 -36.32 29.39 -31.74
N VAL A 167 -36.07 28.08 -31.70
CA VAL A 167 -36.09 27.17 -32.86
C VAL A 167 -37.39 27.29 -33.69
N HIS A 168 -38.50 27.67 -33.05
CA HIS A 168 -39.78 27.95 -33.71
C HIS A 168 -39.78 29.12 -34.70
N ARG A 169 -38.84 30.06 -34.61
CA ARG A 169 -38.75 31.20 -35.54
C ARG A 169 -37.94 30.92 -36.81
N ARG A 170 -37.29 29.75 -36.91
CA ARG A 170 -36.51 29.36 -38.11
C ARG A 170 -37.39 28.89 -39.27
N SER A 171 -38.56 28.32 -39.00
CA SER A 171 -39.46 27.80 -40.05
C SER A 171 -40.25 28.91 -40.77
N GLN A 172 -40.43 30.08 -40.15
CA GLN A 172 -41.21 31.17 -40.75
C GLN A 172 -40.38 32.06 -41.71
N LEU A 173 -39.06 32.14 -41.53
CA LEU A 173 -38.19 32.92 -42.43
C LEU A 173 -37.87 32.18 -43.74
N ALA A 174 -37.98 30.86 -43.78
CA ALA A 174 -37.77 30.07 -45.00
C ALA A 174 -38.97 30.13 -45.96
N LEU A 175 -40.19 30.40 -45.46
CA LEU A 175 -41.40 30.51 -46.27
C LEU A 175 -41.60 31.92 -46.86
N ALA A 176 -40.98 32.95 -46.30
CA ALA A 176 -41.09 34.33 -46.80
C ALA A 176 -40.12 34.67 -47.94
N ALA A 177 -39.10 33.83 -48.19
CA ALA A 177 -38.10 34.04 -49.25
C ALA A 177 -38.44 33.33 -50.58
N GLY A 178 -39.60 32.66 -50.67
CA GLY A 178 -39.98 31.82 -51.81
C GLY A 178 -40.95 32.43 -52.82
N ASN A 179 -41.47 33.65 -52.61
CA ASN A 179 -42.44 34.26 -53.52
C ASN A 179 -41.97 35.65 -53.95
N GLY A 180 -41.16 35.71 -55.00
CA GLY A 180 -40.80 36.97 -55.63
C GLY A 180 -39.72 36.85 -56.70
N MET A 181 -39.97 36.10 -57.78
CA MET A 181 -39.49 36.43 -59.14
C MET A 181 -40.06 35.46 -60.19
N ALA A 182 -41.17 35.82 -60.81
CA ALA A 182 -41.54 35.41 -62.17
C ALA A 182 -42.72 36.29 -62.62
N ILE A 183 -42.42 37.39 -63.33
CA ILE A 183 -42.76 37.70 -64.74
C ILE A 183 -41.68 38.69 -65.19
#